data_AF-A0A6M0G8Q5-F1
#
_entry.id   AF-A0A6M0G8Q5-F1
#
_cell.length_a   1.000
_cell.length_b   1.000
_cell.length_c   1.000
_cell.angle_alpha   90.00
_cell.angle_beta   90.00
_cell.angle_gamma   90.00
#
_symmetry.space_group_name_H-M   'P 1'
#
loop_
_entity.id
_entity.type
_entity.pdbx_description
1 polymer ?
#
loop_
_entity_poly.entity_id
_entity_poly.type
_entity_poly.pdbx_seq_one_letter_code
_entity_poly.pdbx_strand_id
1 'polypeptide(L)'
;MDKLTDYPKLIECILAEYISLCNRRPEPNIETFLIVDQPKGNYIWMNLGWQNGERITGMTVYVRLRDSKFWIEEDWTENGIATDLIQAGVPKEDMEQA
;
A
#
# COMPACT_ATOMS: atom_id res chain seq x y z
N MET A 1 4.26 -12.97 15.97
CA MET A 1 4.60 -11.77 15.19
C MET A 1 4.61 -10.61 16.16
N ASP A 2 5.75 -9.96 16.33
CA ASP A 2 5.86 -8.73 17.10
C ASP A 2 5.29 -7.59 16.26
N LYS A 3 4.11 -7.09 16.65
CA LYS A 3 3.36 -6.09 15.86
C LYS A 3 4.19 -4.83 15.59
N LEU A 4 5.04 -4.41 16.52
CA LEU A 4 5.81 -3.17 16.38
C LEU A 4 6.94 -3.29 15.36
N THR A 5 7.52 -4.49 15.22
CA THR A 5 8.69 -4.70 14.34
C THR A 5 8.35 -5.43 13.05
N ASP A 6 7.28 -6.20 13.03
CA ASP A 6 6.87 -7.03 11.89
C ASP A 6 5.83 -6.33 11.00
N TYR A 7 4.86 -5.59 11.57
CA TYR A 7 3.81 -4.97 10.75
C TYR A 7 4.34 -3.92 9.77
N PRO A 8 5.27 -3.03 10.16
CA PRO A 8 5.91 -2.10 9.22
C PRO A 8 6.53 -2.81 8.01
N LYS A 9 7.29 -3.88 8.27
CA LYS A 9 7.96 -4.66 7.22
C LYS A 9 6.95 -5.38 6.35
N LEU A 10 5.90 -5.93 6.95
CA LEU A 10 4.88 -6.69 6.24
C LEU A 10 4.15 -5.80 5.21
N ILE A 11 3.65 -4.64 5.62
CA ILE A 11 2.94 -3.74 4.69
C ILE A 11 3.87 -3.17 3.63
N GLU A 12 5.12 -2.83 4.00
CA GLU A 12 6.11 -2.38 3.03
C GLU A 12 6.40 -3.45 1.99
N CYS A 13 6.57 -4.72 2.39
CA CYS A 13 6.75 -5.85 1.48
C CYS A 13 5.55 -6.04 0.54
N ILE A 14 4.32 -6.08 1.08
CA ILE A 14 3.11 -6.27 0.27
C ILE A 14 3.02 -5.17 -0.81
N LEU A 15 3.15 -3.91 -0.43
CA LEU A 15 3.06 -2.80 -1.39
C LEU A 15 4.22 -2.77 -2.39
N ALA A 16 5.43 -3.10 -1.95
CA ALA A 16 6.59 -3.20 -2.83
C ALA A 16 6.43 -4.33 -3.87
N GLU A 17 5.81 -5.46 -3.49
CA GLU A 17 5.50 -6.55 -4.42
C GLU A 17 4.50 -6.11 -5.48
N TYR A 18 3.42 -5.44 -5.10
CA TYR A 18 2.46 -4.87 -6.05
C TYR A 18 3.11 -3.88 -7.03
N ILE A 19 3.89 -2.93 -6.51
CA ILE A 19 4.61 -1.95 -7.35
C ILE A 19 5.60 -2.64 -8.29
N SER A 20 6.31 -3.65 -7.81
CA SER A 20 7.22 -4.46 -8.64
C SER A 20 6.47 -5.17 -9.77
N LEU A 21 5.27 -5.71 -9.49
CA LEU A 21 4.42 -6.34 -10.50
C LEU A 21 3.95 -5.34 -11.58
N CYS A 22 3.48 -4.15 -11.18
CA CYS A 22 3.13 -3.08 -12.11
C CYS A 22 4.32 -2.69 -12.99
N ASN A 23 5.51 -2.59 -12.40
CA ASN A 23 6.73 -2.21 -13.10
C ASN A 23 7.28 -3.30 -14.05
N ARG A 24 6.75 -4.54 -14.04
CA ARG A 24 7.10 -5.56 -15.06
C ARG A 24 6.56 -5.23 -16.44
N ARG A 25 5.47 -4.48 -16.51
CA ARG A 25 4.85 -3.98 -17.74
C ARG A 25 4.45 -2.52 -17.52
N PRO A 26 5.44 -1.60 -17.48
CA PRO A 26 5.17 -0.23 -17.10
C PRO A 26 4.28 0.45 -18.15
N GLU A 27 3.35 1.27 -17.67
CA GLU A 27 2.62 2.19 -18.54
C GLU A 27 3.54 3.34 -18.97
N PRO A 28 3.66 3.65 -20.26
CA PRO A 28 4.51 4.74 -20.72
C PRO A 28 4.11 6.07 -20.08
N ASN A 29 5.11 6.79 -19.53
CA ASN A 29 4.95 8.09 -18.88
C ASN A 29 4.15 8.08 -17.57
N ILE A 30 3.94 6.92 -16.95
CA ILE A 30 3.40 6.79 -15.60
C ILE A 30 4.47 6.15 -14.71
N GLU A 31 4.79 6.83 -13.61
CA GLU A 31 5.66 6.35 -12.55
C GLU A 31 4.81 5.75 -11.42
N THR A 32 5.17 4.54 -11.01
CA THR A 32 4.53 3.83 -9.91
C THR A 32 5.56 3.60 -8.81
N PHE A 33 5.31 4.15 -7.61
CA PHE A 33 6.29 4.14 -6.53
C PHE A 33 5.65 4.15 -5.13
N LEU A 34 6.47 3.78 -4.14
CA LEU A 34 6.10 3.70 -2.74
C LEU A 34 6.61 4.94 -2.00
N ILE A 35 5.75 5.58 -1.21
CA ILE A 35 6.13 6.59 -0.22
C ILE A 35 5.98 5.97 1.16
N VAL A 36 7.06 5.96 1.93
CA VAL A 36 7.09 5.43 3.30
C VAL A 36 7.51 6.53 4.26
N ASP A 37 6.63 6.85 5.22
CA ASP A 37 6.96 7.63 6.42
C ASP A 37 6.80 6.69 7.63
N GLN A 38 7.78 5.81 7.82
CA GLN A 38 7.76 4.77 8.84
C GLN A 38 7.61 5.33 10.27
N PRO A 39 8.30 6.43 10.68
CA PRO A 39 8.10 7.01 12.02
C PRO A 39 6.67 7.47 12.29
N LYS A 40 5.95 7.93 11.26
CA LYS A 40 4.52 8.30 11.38
C LYS A 40 3.57 7.18 10.93
N GLY A 41 4.11 6.02 10.55
CA GLY A 41 3.37 4.85 10.11
C GLY A 41 2.56 5.06 8.83
N ASN A 42 3.02 5.84 7.85
CA ASN A 42 2.29 6.03 6.58
C ASN A 42 2.95 5.26 5.44
N TYR A 43 2.15 4.52 4.68
CA TYR A 43 2.59 3.74 3.53
C TYR A 43 1.64 3.99 2.37
N ILE A 44 2.16 4.59 1.30
CA ILE A 44 1.35 5.06 0.18
C ILE A 44 1.93 4.53 -1.12
N TRP A 45 1.12 3.77 -1.85
CA TRP A 45 1.39 3.45 -3.24
C TRP A 45 0.82 4.56 -4.13
N MET A 46 1.71 5.30 -4.80
CA MET A 46 1.39 6.39 -5.71
C MET A 46 1.55 6.02 -7.19
N ASN A 47 0.71 6.64 -8.02
CA ASN A 47 0.94 6.78 -9.46
C ASN A 47 1.03 8.26 -9.83
N LEU A 48 2.04 8.60 -10.64
CA LEU A 48 2.30 9.97 -11.08
C LEU A 48 2.75 9.97 -12.54
N GLY A 49 2.14 10.80 -13.38
CA GLY A 49 2.51 10.77 -14.79
C GLY A 49 1.60 11.60 -15.68
N TRP A 50 1.64 11.26 -16.97
CA TRP A 50 0.76 11.85 -17.97
C TRP A 50 0.25 10.76 -18.91
N GLN A 51 -1.05 10.74 -19.16
CA GLN A 51 -1.68 9.82 -20.10
C GLN A 51 -2.69 10.60 -20.95
N ASN A 52 -2.60 10.47 -22.28
CA ASN A 52 -3.52 11.15 -23.21
C ASN A 52 -3.64 12.68 -23.03
N GLY A 53 -2.59 13.34 -22.54
CA GLY A 53 -2.59 14.79 -22.26
C GLY A 53 -3.21 15.17 -20.91
N GLU A 54 -3.65 14.20 -20.12
CA GLU A 54 -4.18 14.39 -18.77
C GLU A 54 -3.13 14.03 -17.71
N ARG A 55 -3.14 14.78 -16.61
CA ARG A 55 -2.25 14.55 -15.47
C ARG A 55 -2.76 13.37 -14.68
N ILE A 56 -1.93 12.34 -14.52
CA ILE A 56 -2.17 11.25 -13.58
C ILE A 56 -1.48 11.61 -12.26
N THR A 57 -2.25 11.69 -11.18
CA THR A 57 -1.76 11.89 -9.82
C THR A 57 -2.76 11.29 -8.84
N GLY A 58 -2.44 10.14 -8.25
CA GLY A 58 -3.36 9.46 -7.35
C GLY A 58 -2.70 8.39 -6.50
N MET A 59 -3.27 8.19 -5.31
CA MET A 59 -2.96 7.08 -4.42
C MET A 59 -3.76 5.86 -4.90
N THR A 60 -3.09 4.74 -5.15
CA THR A 60 -3.78 3.46 -5.40
C THR A 60 -4.08 2.74 -4.10
N VAL A 61 -3.16 2.83 -3.15
CA VAL A 61 -3.34 2.32 -1.79
C VAL A 61 -2.75 3.33 -0.81
N TYR A 62 -3.49 3.61 0.26
CA TYR A 62 -2.99 4.29 1.44
C TYR A 62 -3.31 3.47 2.69
N VAL A 63 -2.26 3.02 3.38
CA VAL A 63 -2.35 2.32 4.65
C VAL A 63 -1.58 3.08 5.73
N ARG A 64 -2.17 3.13 6.93
CA ARG A 64 -1.52 3.66 8.11
C ARG A 64 -1.36 2.60 9.18
N LEU A 65 -0.22 2.61 9.85
CA LEU A 65 -0.01 1.89 11.09
C LEU A 65 -0.20 2.83 12.26
N ARG A 66 -1.28 2.61 13.01
CA ARG A 66 -1.64 3.41 14.20
C ARG A 66 -2.19 2.50 15.29
N ASP A 67 -1.71 2.69 16.51
CA ASP A 67 -2.14 1.92 17.68
C ASP A 67 -2.00 0.40 17.48
N SER A 68 -0.93 -0.02 16.79
CA SER A 68 -0.64 -1.41 16.37
C SER A 68 -1.69 -2.03 15.44
N LYS A 69 -2.44 -1.22 14.71
CA LYS A 69 -3.43 -1.66 13.71
C LYS A 69 -3.14 -1.06 12.33
N PHE A 70 -3.56 -1.79 11.30
CA PHE A 70 -3.61 -1.30 9.92
C PHE A 70 -4.92 -0.53 9.71
N TRP A 71 -4.81 0.74 9.36
CA TRP A 71 -5.92 1.56 8.89
C TRP A 71 -5.82 1.66 7.38
N ILE A 72 -6.80 1.10 6.69
CA ILE A 72 -6.86 1.11 5.23
C ILE A 72 -7.70 2.33 4.83
N GLU A 73 -7.01 3.40 4.46
CA GLU A 73 -7.60 4.71 4.15
C GLU A 73 -8.06 4.77 2.69
N GLU A 74 -7.33 4.10 1.80
CA GLU A 74 -7.67 3.99 0.37
C GLU A 74 -7.13 2.68 -0.18
N ASP A 75 -7.93 1.98 -1.00
CA ASP A 75 -7.56 0.72 -1.61
C ASP A 75 -8.32 0.47 -2.91
N TRP A 76 -7.61 0.63 -4.02
CA TRP A 76 -8.13 0.38 -5.37
C TRP A 76 -7.67 -0.98 -5.94
N THR A 77 -7.14 -1.87 -5.10
CA THR A 77 -6.78 -3.22 -5.53
C THR A 77 -8.03 -4.09 -5.68
N GLU A 78 -8.04 -5.02 -6.64
CA GLU A 78 -9.20 -5.88 -6.91
C GLU A 78 -9.53 -6.80 -5.73
N ASN A 79 -8.50 -7.39 -5.11
CA ASN A 79 -8.66 -8.33 -3.99
C ASN A 79 -8.70 -7.65 -2.61
N GLY A 80 -8.27 -6.39 -2.54
CA GLY A 80 -8.12 -5.64 -1.30
C GLY A 80 -6.90 -6.04 -0.48
N ILE A 81 -6.14 -5.06 0.01
CA ILE A 81 -4.98 -5.23 0.89
C ILE A 81 -5.35 -5.91 2.21
N ALA A 82 -6.59 -5.73 2.69
CA ALA A 82 -7.10 -6.46 3.85
C ALA A 82 -7.00 -7.98 3.66
N THR A 83 -7.27 -8.46 2.43
CA THR A 83 -7.19 -9.89 2.10
C THR A 83 -5.74 -10.38 2.20
N ASP A 84 -4.79 -9.62 1.67
CA ASP A 84 -3.36 -9.97 1.70
C ASP A 84 -2.83 -9.99 3.15
N LEU A 85 -3.24 -9.01 3.96
CA LEU A 85 -2.89 -8.96 5.38
C LEU A 85 -3.41 -10.19 6.14
N ILE A 86 -4.67 -10.60 5.90
CA ILE A 86 -5.25 -11.81 6.50
C ILE A 86 -4.48 -13.06 6.06
N GLN A 87 -4.13 -13.17 4.77
CA GLN A 87 -3.36 -14.30 4.25
C GLN A 87 -1.94 -14.36 4.84
N ALA A 88 -1.35 -13.21 5.15
CA ALA A 88 -0.09 -13.09 5.86
C ALA A 88 -0.20 -13.38 7.38
N GLY A 89 -1.39 -13.70 7.88
CA GLY A 89 -1.63 -14.07 9.27
C GLY A 89 -1.93 -12.89 10.20
N VAL A 90 -2.28 -11.72 9.67
CA VAL A 90 -2.76 -10.58 10.47
C VAL A 90 -4.19 -10.87 10.96
N PRO A 91 -4.44 -10.81 12.27
CA PRO A 91 -5.79 -10.94 12.82
C PRO A 91 -6.73 -9.84 12.30
N LYS A 92 -8.00 -10.18 12.04
CA LYS A 92 -9.02 -9.21 11.59
C LYS A 92 -9.19 -8.02 12.55
N GLU A 93 -9.00 -8.25 13.84
CA GLU A 93 -9.07 -7.24 14.90
C GLU A 93 -7.95 -6.18 14.84
N ASP A 94 -6.88 -6.47 14.09
CA ASP A 94 -5.75 -5.57 13.87
C ASP A 94 -5.90 -4.73 12.60
N MET A 95 -7.08 -4.74 11.98
CA MET A 95 -7.42 -3.97 10.78
C MET A 95 -8.66 -3.12 11.03
N GLU A 96 -8.62 -1.88 10.56
CA GLU A 96 -9.75 -0.95 10.54
C GLU A 96 -9.88 -0.39 9.12
N GLN A 97 -11.11 -0.29 8.62
CA GLN A 97 -11.41 0.32 7.33
C GLN A 97 -11.99 1.71 7.59
N ALA A 98 -11.38 2.74 7.01
CA ALA A 98 -11.80 4.12 7.17
C ALA A 98 -12.98 4.48 6.27
#